data_AF-A0A2J8UFN9-F1
#
_entry.id   AF-A0A2J8UFN9-F1
#
_cell.length_a   1.000
_cell.length_b   1.000
_cell.length_c   1.000
_cell.angle_alpha   90.00
_cell.angle_beta   90.00
_cell.angle_gamma   90.00
#
_symmetry.space_group_name_H-M   'P 1'
#
loop_
_entity.id
_entity.type
_entity.pdbx_description
1 polymer ?
#
loop_
_entity_poly.entity_id
_entity_poly.type
_entity_poly.pdbx_seq_one_letter_code
_entity_poly.pdbx_strand_id
1 'polypeptide(L)'
;MKGFIDDADYSVGLLDEGTNLGNVIDNYVYEHTLNEMALVQELGVPPENIIYISPCKQVSQIKYAAKVGVNIMTCDNEIELKKIARNHPNAKVLLHIATEDNIGGEEGNMKFGTTLKNCRHLLECAKELDVQIIGVKFHVSSACKESQVYVHALSDARCVFDMAG
;
A
#
# COMPACT_ATOMS: atom_id res chain seq x y z
N MET A 1 -14.92 32.16 3.06
CA MET A 1 -15.08 30.94 3.87
C MET A 1 -16.10 30.04 3.18
N LYS A 2 -15.65 28.99 2.50
CA LYS A 2 -16.50 27.88 2.04
C LYS A 2 -15.62 26.68 1.71
N GLY A 3 -15.77 25.66 2.57
CA GLY A 3 -15.41 24.24 2.44
C GLY A 3 -14.13 23.88 1.71
N PHE A 4 -13.06 23.58 2.46
CA PHE A 4 -12.07 22.62 1.99
C PHE A 4 -12.73 21.25 1.90
N ILE A 5 -12.45 20.57 0.79
CA ILE A 5 -12.84 19.21 0.44
C ILE A 5 -12.22 18.27 1.48
N ASP A 6 -13.04 17.46 2.13
CA ASP A 6 -12.58 16.37 2.99
C ASP A 6 -13.08 15.07 2.35
N ASP A 7 -12.39 14.65 1.29
CA ASP A 7 -12.43 13.29 0.78
C ASP A 7 -11.31 12.53 1.51
N ALA A 8 -11.62 12.05 2.72
CA ALA A 8 -10.73 11.14 3.42
C ALA A 8 -10.77 9.78 2.73
N ASP A 9 -9.84 9.55 1.79
CA ASP A 9 -9.54 8.24 1.23
C ASP A 9 -8.93 7.35 2.34
N TYR A 10 -9.77 6.65 3.09
CA TYR A 10 -9.31 5.69 4.09
C TYR A 10 -8.70 4.48 3.40
N SER A 11 -7.40 4.25 3.60
CA SER A 11 -6.75 2.99 3.20
C SER A 11 -6.49 2.13 4.43
N VAL A 12 -7.05 0.92 4.46
CA VAL A 12 -6.87 -0.02 5.58
C VAL A 12 -5.67 -0.91 5.27
N GLY A 13 -4.62 -0.81 6.08
CA GLY A 13 -3.50 -1.76 6.09
C GLY A 13 -3.64 -2.71 7.27
N LEU A 14 -3.88 -4.00 7.01
CA LEU A 14 -3.90 -5.01 8.09
C LEU A 14 -2.45 -5.39 8.41
N LEU A 15 -1.97 -5.02 9.60
CA LEU A 15 -0.69 -5.44 10.16
C LEU A 15 -0.93 -6.44 11.30
N ASP A 16 0.10 -7.26 11.55
CA ASP A 16 0.24 -8.40 12.47
C ASP A 16 -0.51 -8.31 13.82
N GLU A 17 -0.71 -9.46 14.48
CA GLU A 17 -1.65 -9.80 15.59
C GLU A 17 -1.70 -8.86 16.82
N GLY A 18 -0.89 -7.81 16.88
CA GLY A 18 -0.95 -6.75 17.90
C GLY A 18 -1.68 -5.46 17.47
N THR A 19 -2.18 -5.37 16.22
CA THR A 19 -2.69 -4.10 15.66
C THR A 19 -4.22 -4.11 15.61
N ASN A 20 -4.87 -3.26 16.44
CA ASN A 20 -6.33 -3.07 16.34
C ASN A 20 -6.66 -2.12 15.17
N LEU A 21 -7.90 -2.15 14.68
CA LEU A 21 -8.35 -1.34 13.54
C LEU A 21 -8.18 0.18 13.78
N GLY A 22 -8.25 0.64 15.03
CA GLY A 22 -8.01 2.05 15.39
C GLY A 22 -6.54 2.45 15.25
N ASN A 23 -5.61 1.55 15.58
CA ASN A 23 -4.17 1.78 15.49
C ASN A 23 -3.70 1.92 14.03
N VAL A 24 -4.41 1.31 13.09
CA VAL A 24 -4.16 1.42 11.63
C VAL A 24 -4.54 2.81 11.11
N ILE A 25 -5.61 3.40 11.65
CA ILE A 25 -6.18 4.68 11.17
C ILE A 25 -5.46 5.87 11.81
N ASP A 26 -5.03 5.77 13.07
CA ASP A 26 -4.52 6.94 13.82
C ASP A 26 -3.00 7.16 13.77
N ASN A 27 -2.20 6.16 13.34
CA ASN A 27 -0.73 6.22 13.48
C ASN A 27 0.07 6.34 12.17
N TYR A 28 -0.57 6.20 11.00
CA TYR A 28 0.16 6.13 9.73
C TYR A 28 -0.17 7.29 8.79
N VAL A 29 0.88 7.94 8.31
CA VAL A 29 0.80 8.94 7.25
C VAL A 29 1.03 8.26 5.90
N TYR A 30 0.07 8.42 4.99
CA TYR A 30 0.06 7.83 3.66
C TYR A 30 0.53 8.85 2.62
N GLU A 31 1.65 8.57 1.94
CA GLU A 31 2.22 9.54 0.99
C GLU A 31 2.48 8.99 -0.40
N HIS A 32 2.29 9.86 -1.40
CA HIS A 32 2.32 9.51 -2.82
C HIS A 32 3.57 10.06 -3.55
N THR A 33 4.18 11.11 -3.02
CA THR A 33 5.27 11.84 -3.67
C THR A 33 6.45 12.12 -2.75
N LEU A 34 7.61 12.39 -3.36
CA LEU A 34 8.82 12.79 -2.65
C LEU A 34 8.62 14.06 -1.80
N ASN A 35 7.86 15.01 -2.34
CA ASN A 35 7.64 16.30 -1.68
C ASN A 35 6.81 16.13 -0.40
N GLU A 36 5.79 15.27 -0.45
CA GLU A 36 4.98 14.98 0.73
C GLU A 36 5.78 14.23 1.80
N MET A 37 6.56 13.21 1.40
CA MET A 37 7.46 12.51 2.33
C MET A 37 8.45 13.47 3.00
N ALA A 38 9.07 14.37 2.23
CA ALA A 38 10.01 15.35 2.77
C ALA A 38 9.31 16.33 3.72
N LEU A 39 8.13 16.83 3.35
CA LEU A 39 7.34 17.75 4.16
C LEU A 39 6.97 17.13 5.52
N VAL A 40 6.47 15.90 5.52
CA VAL A 40 6.06 15.22 6.75
C VAL A 40 7.24 14.95 7.68
N GLN A 41 8.42 14.70 7.11
CA GLN A 41 9.67 14.63 7.89
C GLN A 41 10.10 15.98 8.45
N GLU A 42 9.96 17.07 7.69
CA GLU A 42 10.20 18.44 8.18
C GLU A 42 9.27 18.81 9.35
N LEU A 43 8.05 18.27 9.35
CA LEU A 43 7.08 18.41 10.45
C LEU A 43 7.40 17.51 11.67
N GLY A 44 8.47 16.71 11.62
CA GLY A 44 8.95 15.89 12.73
C GLY A 44 8.26 14.54 12.88
N VAL A 45 7.54 14.06 11.87
CA VAL A 45 6.92 12.74 11.91
C VAL A 45 8.00 11.65 11.80
N PRO A 46 8.03 10.68 12.74
CA PRO A 46 8.99 9.59 12.70
C PRO A 46 8.83 8.73 11.43
N PRO A 47 9.92 8.34 10.74
CA PRO A 47 9.86 7.55 9.51
C PRO A 47 9.12 6.20 9.65
N GLU A 48 9.13 5.60 10.84
CA GLU A 48 8.39 4.36 11.15
C GLU A 48 6.87 4.49 11.06
N ASN A 49 6.35 5.73 11.10
CA ASN A 49 4.94 6.06 11.00
C ASN A 49 4.55 6.48 9.56
N ILE A 50 5.46 6.34 8.59
CA ILE A 50 5.21 6.74 7.20
C ILE A 50 5.12 5.48 6.32
N ILE A 51 4.05 5.41 5.51
CA ILE A 51 3.86 4.38 4.50
C ILE A 51 3.93 5.02 3.12
N TYR A 52 4.89 4.59 2.31
CA TYR A 52 5.05 5.10 0.94
C TYR A 52 4.15 4.33 -0.04
N ILE A 53 2.99 4.90 -0.38
CA ILE A 53 1.91 4.20 -1.09
C ILE A 53 1.83 4.46 -2.59
N SER A 54 2.75 5.24 -3.16
CA SER A 54 2.77 5.55 -4.59
C SER A 54 2.78 4.28 -5.46
N PRO A 55 1.85 4.09 -6.41
CA PRO A 55 1.75 2.84 -7.17
C PRO A 55 2.95 2.60 -8.09
N CYS A 56 3.53 3.67 -8.63
CA CYS A 56 4.65 3.64 -9.56
C CYS A 56 5.80 4.51 -9.04
N LYS A 57 6.73 3.91 -8.30
CA LYS A 57 7.81 4.63 -7.61
C LYS A 57 8.99 4.87 -8.54
N GLN A 58 9.50 6.10 -8.57
CA GLN A 58 10.77 6.36 -9.24
C GLN A 58 11.92 5.76 -8.41
N VAL A 59 12.95 5.24 -9.08
CA VAL A 59 14.13 4.66 -8.39
C VAL A 59 14.80 5.67 -7.46
N SER A 60 14.86 6.95 -7.85
CA SER A 60 15.36 8.04 -7.00
C SER A 60 14.57 8.19 -5.70
N GLN A 61 13.24 8.03 -5.74
CA GLN A 61 12.36 8.13 -4.59
C GLN A 61 12.48 6.91 -3.67
N ILE A 62 12.62 5.70 -4.22
CA ILE A 62 12.89 4.50 -3.42
C ILE A 62 14.22 4.64 -2.66
N LYS A 63 15.27 5.14 -3.34
CA LYS A 63 16.57 5.40 -2.70
C LYS A 63 16.48 6.48 -1.63
N TYR A 64 15.66 7.51 -1.85
CA TYR A 64 15.41 8.53 -0.84
C TYR A 64 14.70 7.93 0.38
N ALA A 65 13.62 7.16 0.19
CA ALA A 65 12.91 6.46 1.26
C ALA A 65 13.88 5.62 2.12
N ALA A 66 14.76 4.86 1.46
CA ALA A 66 15.81 4.08 2.12
C ALA A 66 16.78 4.95 2.93
N LYS A 67 17.20 6.09 2.37
CA LYS A 67 18.10 7.05 3.03
C LYS A 67 17.48 7.65 4.28
N VAL A 68 16.18 7.94 4.26
CA VAL A 68 15.48 8.62 5.36
C VAL A 68 14.75 7.66 6.31
N GLY A 69 14.89 6.35 6.12
CA GLY A 69 14.34 5.33 7.01
C GLY A 69 12.84 5.05 6.85
N VAL A 70 12.21 5.49 5.74
CA VAL A 70 10.82 5.15 5.43
C VAL A 70 10.79 3.76 4.82
N ASN A 71 10.57 2.76 5.67
CA ASN A 71 10.77 1.35 5.31
C ASN A 71 9.51 0.65 4.79
N ILE A 72 8.31 1.16 5.09
CA ILE A 72 7.05 0.50 4.70
C ILE A 72 6.56 1.08 3.38
N MET A 73 6.24 0.23 2.40
CA MET A 73 5.79 0.68 1.09
C MET A 73 4.86 -0.30 0.37
N THR A 74 4.10 0.19 -0.61
CA THR A 74 3.17 -0.66 -1.39
C THR A 74 3.80 -1.25 -2.64
N CYS A 75 3.26 -2.38 -3.11
CA CYS A 75 3.63 -2.98 -4.39
C CYS A 75 2.45 -3.77 -4.96
N ASP A 76 2.19 -3.68 -6.27
CA ASP A 76 1.16 -4.47 -6.97
C ASP A 76 1.70 -5.29 -8.15
N ASN A 77 3.00 -5.18 -8.47
CA ASN A 77 3.57 -5.87 -9.61
C ASN A 77 5.05 -6.26 -9.41
N GLU A 78 5.51 -7.23 -10.19
CA GLU A 78 6.86 -7.79 -10.06
C GLU A 78 7.96 -6.78 -10.42
N ILE A 79 7.67 -5.83 -11.31
CA ILE A 79 8.64 -4.80 -11.72
C ILE A 79 8.92 -3.86 -10.54
N GLU A 80 7.87 -3.40 -9.84
CA GLU A 80 8.01 -2.63 -8.60
C GLU A 80 8.76 -3.42 -7.53
N LEU A 81 8.40 -4.69 -7.31
CA LEU A 81 9.05 -5.53 -6.33
C LEU A 81 10.56 -5.65 -6.58
N LYS A 82 10.97 -5.88 -7.83
CA LYS A 82 12.38 -5.92 -8.24
C LYS A 82 13.07 -4.56 -8.08
N LYS A 83 12.37 -3.45 -8.32
CA LYS A 83 12.92 -2.11 -8.07
C LYS A 83 13.16 -1.87 -6.58
N ILE A 84 12.21 -2.27 -5.73
CA ILE A 84 12.30 -2.16 -4.28
C ILE A 84 13.47 -2.99 -3.78
N ALA A 85 13.53 -4.28 -4.13
CA ALA A 85 14.60 -5.20 -3.73
C ALA A 85 16.00 -4.64 -4.03
N ARG A 86 16.18 -4.03 -5.21
CA ARG A 86 17.48 -3.50 -5.66
C ARG A 86 17.90 -2.20 -4.97
N ASN A 87 16.95 -1.39 -4.50
CA ASN A 87 17.22 -0.01 -4.08
C ASN A 87 16.89 0.27 -2.61
N HIS A 88 16.17 -0.63 -1.95
CA HIS A 88 15.81 -0.52 -0.55
C HIS A 88 15.77 -1.92 0.11
N PRO A 89 16.92 -2.52 0.46
CA PRO A 89 16.98 -3.87 1.03
C PRO A 89 16.20 -4.05 2.35
N ASN A 90 16.05 -2.98 3.13
CA ASN A 90 15.30 -3.00 4.40
C ASN A 90 13.78 -2.77 4.22
N ALA A 91 13.29 -2.75 2.99
CA ALA A 91 11.90 -2.42 2.71
C ALA A 91 10.98 -3.54 3.20
N LYS A 92 9.88 -3.14 3.82
CA LYS A 92 8.74 -3.99 4.16
C LYS A 92 7.59 -3.63 3.24
N VAL A 93 7.02 -4.62 2.58
CA VAL A 93 6.07 -4.40 1.50
C VAL A 93 4.66 -4.80 1.92
N LEU A 94 3.71 -3.92 1.62
CA LEU A 94 2.28 -4.21 1.60
C LEU A 94 1.86 -4.53 0.16
N LEU A 95 1.33 -5.73 -0.09
CA LEU A 95 0.78 -6.05 -1.41
C LEU A 95 -0.52 -5.29 -1.62
N HIS A 96 -0.60 -4.49 -2.68
CA HIS A 96 -1.81 -3.78 -3.04
C HIS A 96 -2.68 -4.69 -3.91
N ILE A 97 -3.84 -5.12 -3.41
CA ILE A 97 -4.80 -5.95 -4.14
C ILE A 97 -5.86 -5.09 -4.82
N ALA A 98 -6.33 -5.53 -5.98
CA ALA A 98 -7.45 -4.90 -6.68
C ALA A 98 -8.78 -5.25 -5.96
N THR A 99 -9.74 -4.32 -6.03
CA THR A 99 -11.10 -4.48 -5.49
C THR A 99 -12.14 -4.37 -6.61
N GLU A 100 -13.37 -4.84 -6.38
CA GLU A 100 -14.40 -4.90 -7.43
C GLU A 100 -14.85 -3.54 -7.96
N ASP A 101 -14.85 -2.49 -7.13
CA ASP A 101 -15.09 -1.10 -7.57
C ASP A 101 -13.99 -0.62 -8.52
N ASN A 102 -12.76 -1.12 -8.37
CA ASN A 102 -11.68 -0.90 -9.33
C ASN A 102 -11.85 -1.74 -10.61
N ILE A 103 -12.65 -2.81 -10.62
CA ILE A 103 -12.91 -3.64 -11.80
C ILE A 103 -14.02 -3.04 -12.68
N GLY A 104 -14.98 -2.32 -12.10
CA GLY A 104 -16.19 -1.82 -12.79
C GLY A 104 -16.18 -0.36 -13.31
N GLY A 105 -15.15 0.44 -13.05
CA GLY A 105 -15.11 1.86 -13.45
C GLY A 105 -14.90 2.12 -14.95
N GLU A 106 -15.48 3.24 -15.42
CA GLU A 106 -15.45 3.80 -16.79
C GLU A 106 -14.08 3.67 -17.49
N GLU A 107 -14.11 3.44 -18.81
CA GLU A 107 -12.96 3.30 -19.73
C GLU A 107 -12.05 4.54 -19.70
N GLY A 108 -11.23 4.70 -18.66
CA GLY A 108 -10.36 5.87 -18.51
C GLY A 108 -9.56 5.94 -17.21
N ASN A 109 -10.03 5.30 -16.13
CA ASN A 109 -9.29 5.29 -14.86
C ASN A 109 -8.24 4.18 -14.84
N MET A 110 -6.99 4.56 -14.54
CA MET A 110 -5.88 3.62 -14.39
C MET A 110 -6.13 2.74 -13.16
N LYS A 111 -6.32 1.43 -13.38
CA LYS A 111 -6.61 0.46 -12.33
C LYS A 111 -5.31 0.08 -11.64
N PHE A 112 -5.27 0.22 -10.32
CA PHE A 112 -4.16 -0.21 -9.48
C PHE A 112 -4.53 -1.46 -8.69
N GLY A 113 -3.51 -2.15 -8.21
CA GLY A 113 -3.70 -3.36 -7.43
C GLY A 113 -3.60 -4.63 -8.26
N THR A 114 -3.24 -5.72 -7.58
CA THR A 114 -2.99 -7.02 -8.17
C THR A 114 -4.13 -7.99 -7.93
N THR A 115 -4.31 -8.94 -8.84
CA THR A 115 -5.33 -9.98 -8.67
C THR A 115 -4.84 -11.03 -7.68
N LEU A 116 -5.76 -11.74 -7.03
CA LEU A 116 -5.41 -12.88 -6.16
C LEU A 116 -4.52 -13.92 -6.85
N LYS A 117 -4.76 -14.17 -8.15
CA LYS A 117 -3.94 -15.08 -8.96
C LYS A 117 -2.48 -14.61 -9.02
N ASN A 118 -2.27 -13.30 -9.22
CA ASN A 118 -0.93 -12.73 -9.29
C ASN A 118 -0.29 -12.57 -7.91
N CYS A 119 -1.06 -12.48 -6.83
CA CYS A 119 -0.52 -12.40 -5.46
C CYS A 119 0.39 -13.57 -5.14
N ARG A 120 0.01 -14.80 -5.51
CA ARG A 120 0.85 -16.00 -5.30
C ARG A 120 2.23 -15.85 -5.96
N HIS A 121 2.25 -15.42 -7.22
CA HIS A 121 3.49 -15.17 -7.96
C HIS A 121 4.32 -14.07 -7.29
N LEU A 122 3.70 -12.98 -6.82
CA LEU A 122 4.41 -11.90 -6.13
C LEU A 122 4.99 -12.33 -4.79
N LEU A 123 4.27 -13.17 -4.03
CA LEU A 123 4.77 -13.75 -2.77
C LEU A 123 6.00 -14.63 -3.03
N GLU A 124 5.96 -15.47 -4.07
CA GLU A 124 7.09 -16.31 -4.49
C GLU A 124 8.28 -15.46 -4.92
N CYS A 125 8.07 -14.46 -5.79
CA CYS A 125 9.12 -13.52 -6.18
C CYS A 125 9.70 -12.75 -4.99
N ALA A 126 8.88 -12.34 -4.02
CA ALA A 126 9.35 -11.62 -2.84
C ALA A 126 10.29 -12.50 -2.01
N LYS A 127 9.95 -13.79 -1.85
CA LYS A 127 10.80 -14.78 -1.19
C LYS A 127 12.12 -14.98 -1.91
N GLU A 128 12.12 -15.07 -3.25
CA GLU A 128 13.35 -15.19 -4.05
C GLU A 128 14.25 -13.95 -3.97
N LEU A 129 13.64 -12.77 -3.82
CA LEU A 129 14.33 -11.48 -3.77
C LEU A 129 14.71 -11.05 -2.35
N ASP A 130 14.42 -11.87 -1.32
CA ASP A 130 14.60 -11.55 0.09
C ASP A 130 13.89 -10.25 0.52
N VAL A 131 12.70 -10.00 -0.04
CA VAL A 131 11.85 -8.86 0.33
C VAL A 131 10.76 -9.32 1.29
N GLN A 132 10.66 -8.64 2.43
CA GLN A 132 9.64 -8.96 3.42
C GLN A 132 8.26 -8.42 3.00
N ILE A 133 7.32 -9.31 2.72
CA ILE A 133 5.89 -8.96 2.65
C ILE A 133 5.33 -8.97 4.07
N ILE A 134 4.75 -7.86 4.52
CA ILE A 134 4.24 -7.69 5.91
C ILE A 134 2.72 -7.52 5.99
N GLY A 135 2.03 -7.52 4.86
CA GLY A 135 0.58 -7.40 4.84
C GLY A 135 0.01 -7.06 3.47
N VAL A 136 -1.25 -6.66 3.50
CA VAL A 136 -2.05 -6.36 2.32
C VAL A 136 -2.68 -4.98 2.48
N LYS A 137 -2.75 -4.24 1.38
CA LYS A 137 -3.46 -2.96 1.25
C LYS A 137 -4.50 -3.11 0.15
N PHE A 138 -5.66 -2.50 0.35
CA PHE A 138 -6.64 -2.28 -0.71
C PHE A 138 -7.18 -0.86 -0.60
N HIS A 139 -7.88 -0.41 -1.64
CA HIS A 139 -8.51 0.91 -1.66
C HIS A 139 -9.90 0.77 -2.24
N VAL A 140 -10.90 1.16 -1.46
CA VAL A 140 -12.29 1.29 -1.91
C VAL A 140 -12.56 2.78 -2.06
N SER A 141 -13.03 3.19 -3.25
CA SER A 141 -13.29 4.60 -3.53
C SER A 141 -14.32 5.19 -2.56
N SER A 142 -14.12 6.44 -2.15
CA SER A 142 -15.12 7.21 -1.38
C SER A 142 -16.48 7.32 -2.08
N ALA A 143 -16.51 7.21 -3.41
CA ALA A 143 -17.73 7.19 -4.21
C ALA A 143 -18.47 5.83 -4.15
N CYS A 144 -17.83 4.77 -3.65
CA CYS A 144 -18.44 3.45 -3.51
C CYS A 144 -19.52 3.46 -2.42
N LYS A 145 -20.76 3.17 -2.82
CA LYS A 145 -21.91 3.11 -1.89
C LYS A 145 -22.22 1.69 -1.42
N GLU A 146 -21.52 0.70 -1.96
CA GLU A 146 -21.78 -0.71 -1.71
C GLU A 146 -20.86 -1.24 -0.62
N SER A 147 -21.41 -1.46 0.58
CA SER A 147 -20.64 -1.99 1.72
C SER A 147 -20.09 -3.40 1.47
N GLN A 148 -20.68 -4.15 0.54
CA GLN A 148 -20.19 -5.49 0.16
C GLN A 148 -18.79 -5.47 -0.45
N VAL A 149 -18.38 -4.37 -1.09
CA VAL A 149 -17.02 -4.24 -1.66
C VAL A 149 -15.95 -4.33 -0.56
N TYR A 150 -16.20 -3.76 0.62
CA TYR A 150 -15.30 -3.91 1.78
C TYR A 150 -15.23 -5.35 2.28
N VAL A 151 -16.37 -6.05 2.32
CA VAL A 151 -16.42 -7.46 2.75
C VAL A 151 -15.62 -8.33 1.78
N HIS A 152 -15.77 -8.13 0.47
CA HIS A 152 -15.01 -8.84 -0.54
C HIS A 152 -13.51 -8.51 -0.46
N ALA A 153 -13.14 -7.23 -0.32
CA ALA A 153 -11.74 -6.83 -0.18
C ALA A 153 -11.06 -7.44 1.07
N LEU A 154 -11.77 -7.50 2.20
CA LEU A 154 -11.28 -8.15 3.42
C LEU A 154 -11.15 -9.67 3.25
N SER A 155 -12.10 -10.30 2.57
CA SER A 155 -12.04 -11.72 2.22
C SER A 155 -10.84 -12.02 1.33
N ASP A 156 -10.61 -11.20 0.31
CA ASP A 156 -9.48 -11.32 -0.61
C ASP A 156 -8.15 -11.10 0.12
N ALA A 157 -8.09 -10.10 1.01
CA ALA A 157 -6.92 -9.90 1.87
C ALA A 157 -6.62 -11.15 2.70
N ARG A 158 -7.63 -11.74 3.36
CA ARG A 158 -7.47 -13.00 4.12
C ARG A 158 -6.94 -14.12 3.24
N CYS A 159 -7.45 -14.28 2.03
CA CYS A 159 -6.95 -15.27 1.08
C CYS A 159 -5.45 -15.07 0.77
N VAL A 160 -4.98 -13.82 0.61
CA VAL A 160 -3.55 -13.54 0.39
C VAL A 160 -2.71 -13.89 1.62
N PHE A 161 -3.20 -13.59 2.82
CA PHE A 161 -2.52 -14.02 4.06
C PHE A 161 -2.42 -15.55 4.15
N ASP A 162 -3.47 -16.28 3.75
CA ASP A 162 -3.44 -17.75 3.71
C ASP A 162 -2.47 -18.29 2.66
N MET A 163 -2.25 -17.59 1.55
CA MET A 163 -1.27 -17.98 0.52
C MET A 163 0.18 -17.81 0.96
N ALA A 164 0.45 -16.93 1.92
CA ALA A 164 1.79 -16.65 2.42
C ALA A 164 2.27 -17.65 3.49
N GLY A 165 1.34 -18.44 4.05
CA GLY A 165 1.58 -19.47 5.07
C GLY A 165 2.13 -20.79 4.54
#